data_AF-A0A1V4TCG6-F1
#
_entry.id   AF-A0A1V4TCG6-F1
#
_cell.length_a   1.000
_cell.length_b   1.000
_cell.length_c   1.000
_cell.angle_alpha   90.00
_cell.angle_beta   90.00
_cell.angle_gamma   90.00
#
_symmetry.space_group_name_H-M   'P 1'
#
loop_
_entity.id
_entity.type
_entity.pdbx_description
1 polymer ?
#
loop_
_entity_poly.entity_id
_entity_poly.type
_entity_poly.pdbx_seq_one_letter_code
_entity_poly.pdbx_strand_id
1 'polypeptide(L)'
;MDGEAPKRTCPRCAAEVLGDAAFCPRCGLPLNGTDDKARQYAFYAPPPRPVREKSSLESARDVFRGIGAYMTLVVLALGIINAGIMLWGMHLVIPEAWESATTLFLALPWLVKILGLPGVWFVIYYILLVMAVLLSLGVMLYLGRKQLWKELTFKQTGHSPLYAVSTIFLAILAMNAAYYLLLGFIGIDPSSGGDTGELWEKLWSLLRASVWEEVICRILYIGLPLGAVYVLKGKGAPYRRYIFGGNFQFGPWEKFFLVFSSTIFALAHVFSWDLYKVPPTFLAGLALGYLFLKYGVYASVMLHFFIDYLSFPMDVWPGDRTDMIMGLLLLAFMVLGVVYLAYYSIRALELFSGRKVLKWGDPRPVNVYYQPLSPKAKYVPYEGPLTTPSFGFVCKYCAGTEARFVNGKFVCSRCGREN
;
A
#
# COMPACT_ATOMS: atom_id res chain seq x y z
N MET A 1 3.73 50.55 52.26
CA MET A 1 4.78 51.27 51.51
C MET A 1 5.00 50.48 50.23
N ASP A 2 4.20 50.75 49.20
CA ASP A 2 4.25 50.01 47.93
C ASP A 2 5.27 50.70 47.01
N GLY A 3 6.55 50.42 47.26
CA GLY A 3 7.63 50.84 46.38
C GLY A 3 7.60 49.98 45.12
N GLU A 4 7.27 50.57 43.98
CA GLU A 4 7.38 49.94 42.66
C GLU A 4 8.80 49.37 42.50
N ALA A 5 8.92 48.05 42.38
CA ALA A 5 10.23 47.40 42.20
C ALA A 5 10.94 47.96 40.95
N PRO A 6 12.26 48.18 41.00
CA PRO A 6 13.01 48.78 39.90
C PRO A 6 12.83 47.96 38.62
N LYS A 7 12.25 48.58 37.59
CA LYS A 7 12.11 48.03 36.25
C LYS A 7 13.49 48.00 35.60
N ARG A 8 13.90 46.85 35.08
CA ARG A 8 15.14 46.70 34.31
C ARG A 8 14.80 46.52 32.84
N THR A 9 15.72 46.82 31.95
CA THR A 9 15.55 46.64 30.51
C THR A 9 16.31 45.40 30.03
N CYS A 10 15.71 44.64 29.13
CA CYS A 10 16.35 43.46 28.55
C CYS A 10 17.51 43.89 27.63
N PRO A 11 18.76 43.45 27.84
CA PRO A 11 19.91 43.87 27.03
C PRO A 11 19.85 43.39 25.58
N ARG A 12 18.96 42.44 25.26
CA ARG A 12 18.80 41.91 23.89
C ARG A 12 17.71 42.62 23.07
N CYS A 13 16.62 43.03 23.70
CA CYS A 13 15.44 43.55 22.98
C CYS A 13 14.85 44.84 23.56
N ALA A 14 15.54 45.44 24.54
CA ALA A 14 15.18 46.66 25.25
C ALA A 14 13.80 46.64 25.94
N ALA A 15 13.11 45.49 26.00
CA ALA A 15 11.84 45.38 26.68
C ALA A 15 11.98 45.63 28.18
N GLU A 16 11.06 46.38 28.77
CA GLU A 16 10.95 46.51 30.23
C GLU A 16 10.61 45.16 30.85
N VAL A 17 11.30 44.84 31.95
CA VAL A 17 11.16 43.59 32.68
C VAL A 17 11.05 43.88 34.17
N LEU A 18 10.19 43.11 34.84
CA LEU A 18 10.09 43.12 36.30
C LEU A 18 11.46 42.78 36.92
N GLY A 19 11.78 43.43 38.04
CA GLY A 19 13.10 43.35 38.70
C GLY A 19 13.50 41.92 39.11
N ASP A 20 12.53 41.04 39.33
CA ASP A 20 12.69 39.65 39.76
C ASP A 20 12.52 38.59 38.63
N ALA A 21 12.05 38.99 37.44
CA ALA A 21 11.84 38.10 36.31
C ALA A 21 13.08 37.29 35.87
N ALA A 22 13.10 35.99 36.07
CA ALA A 22 14.27 35.19 35.66
C ALA A 22 14.61 35.26 34.16
N PHE A 23 13.67 35.70 33.32
CA PHE A 23 13.79 35.78 31.85
C PHE A 23 13.04 37.00 31.29
N CYS A 24 13.47 37.48 30.11
CA CYS A 24 12.75 38.49 29.36
C CYS A 24 11.49 37.88 28.71
N PRO A 25 10.28 38.43 28.92
CA PRO A 25 9.04 37.93 28.36
C PRO A 25 8.92 38.16 26.85
N ARG A 26 9.72 39.09 26.29
CA ARG A 26 9.66 39.44 24.87
C ARG A 26 10.61 38.60 24.01
N CYS A 27 11.77 38.20 24.54
CA CYS A 27 12.79 37.49 23.76
C CYS A 27 13.38 36.24 24.45
N GLY A 28 12.91 35.89 25.65
CA GLY A 28 13.34 34.69 26.38
C GLY A 28 14.76 34.72 26.92
N LEU A 29 15.45 35.89 26.92
CA LEU A 29 16.81 36.00 27.45
C LEU A 29 16.81 35.73 28.96
N PRO A 30 17.62 34.80 29.49
CA PRO A 30 17.81 34.64 30.94
C PRO A 30 18.39 35.91 31.54
N LEU A 31 17.80 36.42 32.62
CA LEU A 31 18.22 37.64 33.31
C LEU A 31 18.83 37.38 34.69
N ASN A 32 18.79 36.13 35.18
CA ASN A 32 19.31 35.71 36.49
C ASN A 32 20.69 35.04 36.42
N GLY A 33 21.52 35.40 35.44
CA GLY A 33 22.88 34.87 35.29
C GLY A 33 23.86 35.94 34.83
N THR A 34 25.16 35.66 34.93
CA THR A 34 26.19 36.46 34.24
C THR A 34 25.90 36.48 32.74
N ASP A 35 26.17 37.60 32.05
CA ASP A 35 25.87 37.79 30.62
C ASP A 35 26.34 36.62 29.72
N ASP A 36 27.42 35.95 30.10
CA ASP A 36 27.95 34.77 29.41
C ASP A 36 27.02 33.53 29.47
N LYS A 37 26.35 33.29 30.60
CA LYS A 37 25.39 32.17 30.72
C LYS A 37 24.12 32.42 29.90
N ALA A 38 23.68 33.68 29.85
CA ALA A 38 22.53 34.10 29.05
C ALA A 38 22.82 34.00 27.54
N ARG A 39 24.05 34.37 27.11
CA ARG A 39 24.53 34.17 25.75
C ARG A 39 24.62 32.69 25.39
N GLN A 40 25.23 31.84 26.23
CA GLN A 40 25.30 30.40 25.96
C GLN A 40 23.91 29.76 25.78
N TYR A 41 22.93 30.09 26.62
CA TYR A 41 21.57 29.55 26.46
C TYR A 41 20.88 29.96 25.14
N ALA A 42 21.16 31.17 24.65
CA ALA A 42 20.59 31.66 23.39
C ALA A 42 21.23 31.01 22.14
N PHE A 43 22.48 30.52 22.24
CA PHE A 43 23.20 29.93 21.11
C PHE A 43 23.03 28.41 20.97
N TYR A 44 22.62 27.70 22.03
CA TYR A 44 22.74 26.24 22.10
C TYR A 44 21.45 25.44 22.15
N ALA A 45 20.29 26.08 22.24
CA ALA A 45 19.04 25.36 22.35
C ALA A 45 18.59 24.89 20.94
N PRO A 46 18.68 23.58 20.60
CA PRO A 46 18.15 23.13 19.31
C PRO A 46 16.66 23.48 19.24
N PRO A 47 16.14 23.83 18.05
CA PRO A 47 14.72 24.12 17.90
C PRO A 47 13.94 22.93 18.46
N PRO A 48 12.94 23.17 19.33
CA PRO A 48 12.33 22.08 20.03
C PRO A 48 11.62 21.18 19.01
N ARG A 49 11.72 19.87 19.21
CA ARG A 49 11.02 18.92 18.34
C ARG A 49 9.60 18.77 18.88
N PRO A 50 8.56 19.13 18.12
CA PRO A 50 7.20 18.85 18.54
C PRO A 50 7.04 17.34 18.64
N VAL A 51 6.71 16.85 19.83
CA VAL A 51 6.19 15.50 20.04
C VAL A 51 4.78 15.51 19.48
N ARG A 52 4.66 14.83 18.34
CA ARG A 52 3.40 14.68 17.62
C ARG A 52 2.70 13.44 18.14
N GLU A 53 1.49 13.60 18.67
CA GLU A 53 0.63 12.45 18.96
C GLU A 53 -0.07 12.06 17.67
N LYS A 54 -0.05 10.75 17.38
CA LYS A 54 -0.76 10.20 16.24
C LYS A 54 -2.25 10.32 16.49
N SER A 55 -3.00 10.74 15.47
CA SER A 55 -4.46 10.69 15.56
C SER A 55 -4.94 9.23 15.73
N SER A 56 -6.13 9.02 16.29
CA SER A 56 -6.74 7.69 16.43
C SER A 56 -6.82 6.94 15.10
N LEU A 57 -7.09 7.67 14.00
CA LEU A 57 -7.10 7.13 12.63
C LEU A 57 -5.71 6.69 12.15
N GLU A 58 -4.66 7.45 12.47
CA GLU A 58 -3.29 7.06 12.13
C GLU A 58 -2.85 5.82 12.91
N SER A 59 -3.19 5.75 14.20
CA SER A 59 -2.93 4.57 15.03
C SER A 59 -3.68 3.35 14.52
N ALA A 60 -4.98 3.48 14.20
CA ALA A 60 -5.76 2.39 13.60
C ALA A 60 -5.14 1.92 12.27
N ARG A 61 -4.73 2.85 11.40
CA ARG A 61 -4.07 2.51 10.13
C ARG A 61 -2.75 1.76 10.35
N ASP A 62 -1.93 2.18 11.31
CA ASP A 62 -0.67 1.49 11.61
C ASP A 62 -0.92 0.08 12.16
N VAL A 63 -1.98 -0.11 12.97
CA VAL A 63 -2.42 -1.44 13.43
C VAL A 63 -2.87 -2.32 12.26
N PHE A 64 -3.78 -1.83 11.41
CA PHE A 64 -4.23 -2.58 10.23
C PHE A 64 -3.10 -2.83 9.25
N ARG A 65 -2.12 -1.94 9.14
CA ARG A 65 -0.91 -2.18 8.36
C ARG A 65 -0.12 -3.37 8.92
N GLY A 66 0.06 -3.43 10.23
CA GLY A 66 0.70 -4.55 10.91
C GLY A 66 -0.04 -5.87 10.71
N ILE A 67 -1.36 -5.88 10.94
CA ILE A 67 -2.21 -7.05 10.69
C ILE A 67 -2.05 -7.53 9.24
N GLY A 68 -2.06 -6.62 8.27
CA GLY A 68 -1.82 -6.94 6.86
C GLY A 68 -0.48 -7.60 6.59
N ALA A 69 0.57 -7.18 7.29
CA ALA A 69 1.90 -7.76 7.13
C ALA A 69 1.93 -9.22 7.60
N TYR A 70 1.29 -9.54 8.73
CA TYR A 70 1.14 -10.93 9.17
C TYR A 70 0.22 -11.74 8.26
N MET A 71 -0.88 -11.15 7.79
CA MET A 71 -1.80 -11.81 6.87
C MET A 71 -1.17 -12.08 5.51
N THR A 72 -0.21 -11.26 5.09
CA THR A 72 0.61 -11.52 3.90
C THR A 72 1.38 -12.84 4.03
N LEU A 73 1.82 -13.22 5.24
CA LEU A 73 2.47 -14.53 5.47
C LEU A 73 1.48 -15.69 5.31
N VAL A 74 0.24 -15.52 5.78
CA VAL A 74 -0.81 -16.53 5.64
C VAL A 74 -1.22 -16.70 4.17
N VAL A 75 -1.46 -15.61 3.46
CA VAL A 75 -1.73 -15.62 2.01
C VAL A 75 -0.56 -16.22 1.24
N LEU A 76 0.68 -15.91 1.63
CA LEU A 76 1.86 -16.51 1.01
C LEU A 76 1.95 -18.01 1.26
N ALA A 77 1.64 -18.49 2.47
CA ALA A 77 1.61 -19.91 2.77
C ALA A 77 0.58 -20.65 1.89
N LEU A 78 -0.63 -20.07 1.75
CA LEU A 78 -1.65 -20.59 0.84
C LEU A 78 -1.17 -20.55 -0.62
N GLY A 79 -0.53 -19.47 -1.05
CA GLY A 79 0.06 -19.36 -2.38
C GLY A 79 1.15 -20.43 -2.67
N ILE A 80 1.94 -20.79 -1.66
CA ILE A 80 2.94 -21.87 -1.75
C ILE A 80 2.24 -23.23 -1.86
N ILE A 81 1.17 -23.47 -1.08
CA ILE A 81 0.35 -24.69 -1.20
C ILE A 81 -0.22 -24.79 -2.62
N ASN A 82 -0.80 -23.71 -3.15
CA ASN A 82 -1.35 -23.66 -4.50
C ASN A 82 -0.29 -23.88 -5.59
N ALA A 83 0.91 -23.34 -5.42
CA ALA A 83 2.04 -23.65 -6.31
C ALA A 83 2.45 -25.13 -6.22
N GLY A 84 2.38 -25.73 -5.02
CA GLY A 84 2.57 -27.16 -4.82
C GLY A 84 1.50 -28.01 -5.52
N ILE A 85 0.23 -27.60 -5.43
CA ILE A 85 -0.89 -28.24 -6.16
C ILE A 85 -0.68 -28.13 -7.67
N MET A 86 -0.28 -26.96 -8.18
CA MET A 86 0.02 -26.78 -9.60
C MET A 86 1.12 -27.73 -10.07
N LEU A 87 2.21 -27.86 -9.30
CA LEU A 87 3.33 -28.76 -9.61
C LEU A 87 2.93 -30.23 -9.53
N TRP A 88 2.17 -30.60 -8.49
CA TRP A 88 1.58 -31.93 -8.38
C TRP A 88 0.69 -32.19 -9.60
N GLY A 89 -0.25 -31.31 -9.90
CA GLY A 89 -1.21 -31.40 -11.01
C GLY A 89 -0.60 -31.60 -12.39
N MET A 90 0.69 -31.35 -12.57
CA MET A 90 1.40 -31.72 -13.81
C MET A 90 1.26 -33.20 -14.16
N HIS A 91 1.18 -34.11 -13.17
CA HIS A 91 0.98 -35.54 -13.45
C HIS A 91 -0.41 -35.87 -14.02
N LEU A 92 -1.40 -34.98 -13.83
CA LEU A 92 -2.74 -35.11 -14.41
C LEU A 92 -2.83 -34.41 -15.77
N VAL A 93 -2.28 -33.19 -15.86
CA VAL A 93 -2.44 -32.35 -17.06
C VAL A 93 -1.57 -32.85 -18.23
N ILE A 94 -0.34 -33.33 -17.97
CA ILE A 94 0.60 -33.67 -19.05
C ILE A 94 0.11 -34.86 -19.91
N PRO A 95 -0.41 -35.96 -19.34
CA PRO A 95 -0.96 -37.05 -20.14
C PRO A 95 -2.11 -36.58 -21.04
N GLU A 96 -3.09 -35.87 -20.48
CA GLU A 96 -4.25 -35.35 -21.22
C GLU A 96 -3.85 -34.34 -22.29
N ALA A 97 -2.88 -33.49 -22.01
CA ALA A 97 -2.35 -32.53 -22.96
C ALA A 97 -1.64 -33.18 -24.15
N TRP A 98 -1.14 -34.42 -24.01
CA TRP A 98 -0.53 -35.16 -25.12
C TRP A 98 -1.55 -35.67 -26.14
N GLU A 99 -2.74 -36.02 -25.66
CA GLU A 99 -3.84 -36.56 -26.46
C GLU A 99 -4.82 -35.48 -26.93
N SER A 100 -4.77 -34.30 -26.31
CA SER A 100 -5.65 -33.17 -26.57
C SER A 100 -4.98 -32.04 -27.36
N ALA A 101 -5.78 -31.03 -27.68
CA ALA A 101 -5.30 -29.77 -28.23
C ALA A 101 -5.87 -28.60 -27.44
N THR A 102 -5.06 -27.55 -27.29
CA THR A 102 -5.52 -26.28 -26.74
C THR A 102 -5.47 -25.17 -27.78
N THR A 103 -6.08 -24.02 -27.49
CA THR A 103 -6.01 -22.85 -28.35
C THR A 103 -5.51 -21.64 -27.59
N LEU A 104 -4.56 -20.92 -28.19
CA LEU A 104 -4.27 -19.54 -27.85
C LEU A 104 -5.43 -18.67 -28.34
N PHE A 105 -5.79 -17.71 -27.51
CA PHE A 105 -6.82 -16.74 -27.83
C PHE A 105 -6.33 -15.32 -27.61
N LEU A 106 -6.97 -14.37 -28.27
CA LEU A 106 -6.86 -12.95 -28.01
C LEU A 106 -8.13 -12.47 -27.31
N ALA A 107 -7.97 -11.78 -26.18
CA ALA A 107 -9.09 -11.16 -25.48
C ALA A 107 -9.46 -9.84 -26.15
N LEU A 108 -10.44 -9.85 -27.04
CA LEU A 108 -11.18 -8.65 -27.46
C LEU A 108 -12.41 -8.51 -26.53
N PRO A 109 -13.42 -7.65 -26.80
CA PRO A 109 -14.68 -7.76 -26.07
C PRO A 109 -15.32 -9.17 -26.13
N TRP A 110 -14.84 -10.03 -27.03
CA TRP A 110 -15.06 -11.48 -27.08
C TRP A 110 -13.71 -12.22 -27.24
N LEU A 111 -13.69 -13.52 -26.96
CA LEU A 111 -12.49 -14.35 -27.13
C LEU A 111 -12.33 -14.80 -28.59
N VAL A 112 -11.21 -14.43 -29.23
CA VAL A 112 -10.88 -14.87 -30.59
C VAL A 112 -9.76 -15.91 -30.54
N LYS A 113 -10.04 -17.14 -30.99
CA LYS A 113 -9.02 -18.20 -31.10
C LYS A 113 -8.07 -17.86 -32.25
N ILE A 114 -6.76 -17.87 -31.99
CA ILE A 114 -5.73 -17.47 -32.96
C ILE A 114 -4.84 -18.63 -33.42
N LEU A 115 -4.56 -19.59 -32.54
CA LEU A 115 -3.64 -20.70 -32.84
C LEU A 115 -4.01 -21.94 -32.03
N GLY A 116 -4.13 -23.08 -32.69
CA GLY A 116 -4.25 -24.39 -32.05
C GLY A 116 -2.87 -24.97 -31.72
N LEU A 117 -2.73 -25.54 -30.53
CA LEU A 117 -1.53 -26.19 -30.02
C LEU A 117 -1.89 -27.65 -29.69
N PRO A 118 -1.70 -28.60 -30.61
CA PRO A 118 -1.96 -30.02 -30.35
C PRO A 118 -0.76 -30.72 -29.69
N GLY A 119 -1.06 -31.73 -28.86
CA GLY A 119 -0.10 -32.69 -28.31
C GLY A 119 1.12 -32.05 -27.67
N VAL A 120 2.32 -32.33 -28.21
CA VAL A 120 3.59 -31.81 -27.67
C VAL A 120 3.62 -30.29 -27.51
N TRP A 121 2.96 -29.54 -28.40
CA TRP A 121 2.93 -28.07 -28.31
C TRP A 121 2.05 -27.59 -27.15
N PHE A 122 0.99 -28.32 -26.81
CA PHE A 122 0.22 -28.07 -25.60
C PHE A 122 1.08 -28.30 -24.36
N VAL A 123 1.79 -29.44 -24.28
CA VAL A 123 2.68 -29.74 -23.14
C VAL A 123 3.77 -28.68 -22.96
N ILE A 124 4.45 -28.28 -24.04
CA ILE A 124 5.48 -27.23 -23.98
C ILE A 124 4.86 -25.92 -23.47
N TYR A 125 3.70 -25.54 -24.00
CA TYR A 125 3.01 -24.33 -23.56
C TYR A 125 2.62 -24.39 -22.09
N TYR A 126 2.06 -25.51 -21.62
CA TYR A 126 1.71 -25.71 -20.22
C TYR A 126 2.93 -25.58 -19.28
N ILE A 127 4.07 -26.20 -19.64
CA ILE A 127 5.31 -26.07 -18.86
C ILE A 127 5.78 -24.61 -18.81
N LEU A 128 5.66 -23.85 -19.90
CA LEU A 128 5.99 -22.42 -19.89
C LEU A 128 5.10 -21.61 -18.94
N LEU A 129 3.81 -21.94 -18.84
CA LEU A 129 2.90 -21.31 -17.88
C LEU A 129 3.31 -21.60 -16.44
N VAL A 130 3.61 -22.87 -16.12
CA VAL A 130 4.12 -23.28 -14.80
C VAL A 130 5.39 -22.48 -14.45
N MET A 131 6.34 -22.42 -15.37
CA MET A 131 7.59 -21.67 -15.18
C MET A 131 7.34 -20.17 -14.98
N ALA A 132 6.37 -19.58 -15.67
CA ALA A 132 6.01 -18.17 -15.52
C ALA A 132 5.45 -17.87 -14.12
N VAL A 133 4.61 -18.73 -13.56
CA VAL A 133 4.11 -18.59 -12.18
C VAL A 133 5.24 -18.75 -11.17
N LEU A 134 6.07 -19.78 -11.29
CA LEU A 134 7.21 -20.00 -10.38
C LEU A 134 8.20 -18.83 -10.41
N LEU A 135 8.53 -18.33 -11.61
CA LEU A 135 9.39 -17.16 -11.75
C LEU A 135 8.74 -15.92 -11.13
N SER A 136 7.44 -15.72 -11.33
CA SER A 136 6.71 -14.59 -10.76
C SER A 136 6.70 -14.63 -9.23
N LEU A 137 6.49 -15.80 -8.65
CA LEU A 137 6.57 -16.04 -7.20
C LEU A 137 8.00 -15.77 -6.69
N GLY A 138 9.00 -16.33 -7.36
CA GLY A 138 10.42 -16.15 -7.00
C GLY A 138 10.85 -14.67 -7.05
N VAL A 139 10.47 -13.95 -8.10
CA VAL A 139 10.74 -12.51 -8.25
C VAL A 139 10.01 -11.71 -7.17
N MET A 140 8.73 -12.01 -6.91
CA MET A 140 7.95 -11.35 -5.87
C MET A 140 8.57 -11.52 -4.47
N LEU A 141 9.03 -12.74 -4.14
CA LEU A 141 9.74 -13.04 -2.90
C LEU A 141 11.07 -12.29 -2.82
N TYR A 142 11.87 -12.34 -3.89
CA TYR A 142 13.19 -11.73 -3.94
C TYR A 142 13.14 -10.20 -3.79
N LEU A 143 12.24 -9.55 -4.54
CA LEU A 143 12.07 -8.09 -4.50
C LEU A 143 11.33 -7.61 -3.25
N GLY A 144 10.44 -8.43 -2.68
CA GLY A 144 9.64 -8.07 -1.51
C GLY A 144 10.31 -8.30 -0.16
N ARG A 145 11.29 -9.21 -0.04
CA ARG A 145 11.85 -9.67 1.25
C ARG A 145 12.28 -8.55 2.21
N LYS A 146 13.00 -7.53 1.71
CA LYS A 146 13.57 -6.47 2.56
C LYS A 146 12.49 -5.53 3.07
N GLN A 147 11.52 -5.20 2.22
CA GLN A 147 10.40 -4.33 2.57
C GLN A 147 9.41 -5.07 3.47
N LEU A 148 9.12 -6.33 3.20
CA LEU A 148 8.23 -7.15 4.04
C LEU A 148 8.77 -7.29 5.46
N TRP A 149 10.08 -7.51 5.63
CA TRP A 149 10.69 -7.55 6.96
C TRP A 149 10.51 -6.23 7.74
N LYS A 150 10.57 -5.09 7.04
CA LYS A 150 10.30 -3.78 7.64
C LYS A 150 8.82 -3.61 7.99
N GLU A 151 7.92 -4.13 7.18
CA GLU A 151 6.47 -4.14 7.44
C GLU A 151 6.12 -5.00 8.67
N LEU A 152 6.69 -6.20 8.80
CA LEU A 152 6.52 -7.08 9.96
C LEU A 152 7.08 -6.49 11.25
N THR A 153 8.08 -5.60 11.15
CA THR A 153 8.64 -4.87 12.29
C THR A 153 7.99 -3.50 12.52
N PHE A 154 6.82 -3.27 11.91
CA PHE A 154 6.02 -2.03 12.05
C PHE A 154 6.78 -0.75 11.66
N LYS A 155 7.84 -0.85 10.85
CA LYS A 155 8.59 0.32 10.37
C LYS A 155 7.85 0.95 9.20
N GLN A 156 7.73 2.28 9.21
CA GLN A 156 7.10 3.02 8.12
C GLN A 156 7.97 2.99 6.85
N THR A 157 7.58 2.18 5.88
CA THR A 157 8.17 2.14 4.53
C THR A 157 7.11 2.14 3.44
N GLY A 158 7.53 2.28 2.18
CA GLY A 158 6.68 1.91 1.04
C GLY A 158 6.30 0.43 1.10
N HIS A 159 5.20 0.08 0.41
CA HIS A 159 4.64 -1.26 0.44
C HIS A 159 5.42 -2.25 -0.42
N SER A 160 5.73 -3.43 0.13
CA SER A 160 6.31 -4.53 -0.63
C SER A 160 5.33 -5.05 -1.70
N PRO A 161 5.83 -5.66 -2.80
CA PRO A 161 4.95 -6.33 -3.78
C PRO A 161 4.09 -7.40 -3.12
N LEU A 162 4.66 -8.19 -2.20
CA LEU A 162 3.94 -9.20 -1.42
C LEU A 162 2.77 -8.60 -0.64
N TYR A 163 3.04 -7.55 0.14
CA TYR A 163 2.01 -6.87 0.91
C TYR A 163 0.90 -6.31 0.01
N ALA A 164 1.27 -5.66 -1.09
CA ALA A 164 0.31 -5.08 -2.01
C ALA A 164 -0.56 -6.16 -2.69
N VAL A 165 0.06 -7.23 -3.22
CA VAL A 165 -0.67 -8.35 -3.84
C VAL A 165 -1.60 -9.00 -2.84
N SER A 166 -1.12 -9.33 -1.63
CA SER A 166 -1.93 -10.01 -0.61
C SER A 166 -3.09 -9.15 -0.10
N THR A 167 -2.86 -7.87 0.19
CA THR A 167 -3.95 -7.00 0.70
C THR A 167 -4.96 -6.62 -0.38
N ILE A 168 -4.53 -6.50 -1.65
CA ILE A 168 -5.44 -6.36 -2.80
C ILE A 168 -6.24 -7.65 -3.02
N PHE A 169 -5.61 -8.82 -2.91
CA PHE A 169 -6.29 -10.11 -2.97
C PHE A 169 -7.40 -10.20 -1.91
N LEU A 170 -7.10 -9.84 -0.65
CA LEU A 170 -8.11 -9.80 0.42
C LEU A 170 -9.26 -8.83 0.08
N ALA A 171 -8.95 -7.65 -0.46
CA ALA A 171 -9.95 -6.66 -0.86
C ALA A 171 -10.86 -7.18 -1.99
N ILE A 172 -10.29 -7.84 -3.01
CA ILE A 172 -11.04 -8.42 -4.12
C ILE A 172 -11.93 -9.56 -3.62
N LEU A 173 -11.40 -10.43 -2.75
CA LEU A 173 -12.17 -11.53 -2.17
C LEU A 173 -13.39 -11.00 -1.40
N ALA A 174 -13.19 -10.01 -0.53
CA ALA A 174 -14.28 -9.39 0.22
C ALA A 174 -15.31 -8.69 -0.70
N MET A 175 -14.84 -8.02 -1.74
CA MET A 175 -15.69 -7.38 -2.74
C MET A 175 -16.53 -8.40 -3.51
N ASN A 176 -15.93 -9.49 -3.98
CA ASN A 176 -16.63 -10.57 -4.67
C ASN A 176 -17.68 -11.21 -3.74
N ALA A 177 -17.31 -11.54 -2.50
CA ALA A 177 -18.24 -12.11 -1.54
C ALA A 177 -19.42 -11.17 -1.24
N ALA A 178 -19.15 -9.89 -0.97
CA ALA A 178 -20.19 -8.90 -0.74
C ALA A 178 -21.12 -8.73 -1.95
N TYR A 179 -20.55 -8.77 -3.15
CA TYR A 179 -21.30 -8.67 -4.40
C TYR A 179 -22.21 -9.89 -4.62
N TYR A 180 -21.71 -11.11 -4.45
CA TYR A 180 -22.54 -12.32 -4.57
C TYR A 180 -23.61 -12.42 -3.49
N LEU A 181 -23.31 -12.01 -2.25
CA LEU A 181 -24.32 -11.90 -1.18
C LEU A 181 -25.41 -10.88 -1.53
N LEU A 182 -25.04 -9.75 -2.14
CA LEU A 182 -26.00 -8.75 -2.62
C LEU A 182 -26.90 -9.32 -3.71
N LEU A 183 -26.34 -10.05 -4.68
CA LEU A 183 -27.11 -10.71 -5.74
C LEU A 183 -28.08 -11.74 -5.16
N GLY A 184 -27.61 -12.60 -4.25
CA GLY A 184 -28.44 -13.57 -3.57
C GLY A 184 -29.58 -12.92 -2.76
N PHE A 185 -29.31 -11.78 -2.12
CA PHE A 185 -30.32 -11.01 -1.38
C PHE A 185 -31.45 -10.48 -2.29
N ILE A 186 -31.14 -10.15 -3.55
CA ILE A 186 -32.14 -9.71 -4.53
C ILE A 186 -32.69 -10.86 -5.38
N GLY A 187 -32.42 -12.12 -5.01
CA GLY A 187 -32.94 -13.32 -5.66
C GLY A 187 -32.26 -13.66 -6.99
N ILE A 188 -31.06 -13.14 -7.24
CA ILE A 188 -30.26 -13.45 -8.43
C ILE A 188 -29.21 -14.48 -8.04
N ASP A 189 -29.27 -15.65 -8.66
CA ASP A 189 -28.25 -16.69 -8.56
C ASP A 189 -27.40 -16.70 -9.84
N PRO A 190 -26.25 -16.02 -9.85
CA PRO A 190 -25.42 -15.96 -11.04
C PRO A 190 -24.83 -17.33 -11.36
N SER A 191 -24.86 -17.69 -12.63
CA SER A 191 -24.19 -18.87 -13.13
C SER A 191 -22.69 -18.84 -12.78
N SER A 192 -22.21 -19.89 -12.14
CA SER A 192 -20.78 -20.13 -12.12
C SER A 192 -20.36 -20.55 -13.54
N GLY A 193 -19.95 -19.59 -14.38
CA GLY A 193 -19.39 -19.88 -15.72
C GLY A 193 -18.09 -20.71 -15.74
N GLY A 194 -17.81 -21.50 -14.70
CA GLY A 194 -16.59 -22.27 -14.54
C GLY A 194 -16.86 -23.76 -14.28
N ASP A 195 -16.68 -24.54 -15.34
CA ASP A 195 -16.22 -25.93 -15.38
C ASP A 195 -16.92 -26.99 -14.52
N THR A 196 -17.87 -27.65 -15.17
CA THR A 196 -18.17 -29.09 -14.99
C THR A 196 -17.05 -30.01 -15.50
N GLY A 197 -15.88 -29.45 -15.82
CA GLY A 197 -14.72 -30.17 -16.32
C GLY A 197 -14.01 -30.98 -15.24
N GLU A 198 -13.22 -31.94 -15.68
CA GLU A 198 -12.36 -32.76 -14.82
C GLU A 198 -11.29 -31.90 -14.14
N LEU A 199 -10.70 -32.40 -13.06
CA LEU A 199 -9.72 -31.65 -12.26
C LEU A 199 -8.52 -31.16 -13.10
N TRP A 200 -8.05 -31.95 -14.06
CA TRP A 200 -6.95 -31.55 -14.95
C TRP A 200 -7.33 -30.36 -15.84
N GLU A 201 -8.58 -30.32 -16.31
CA GLU A 201 -9.07 -29.24 -17.17
C GLU A 201 -9.08 -27.93 -16.40
N LYS A 202 -9.61 -27.95 -15.16
CA LYS A 202 -9.59 -26.81 -14.24
C LYS A 202 -8.18 -26.34 -13.93
N LEU A 203 -7.28 -27.27 -13.58
CA LEU A 203 -5.88 -26.96 -13.25
C LEU A 203 -5.20 -26.21 -14.38
N TRP A 204 -5.34 -26.70 -15.61
CA TRP A 204 -4.69 -26.05 -16.74
C TRP A 204 -5.42 -24.77 -17.16
N SER A 205 -6.76 -24.75 -17.19
CA SER A 205 -7.55 -23.64 -17.72
C SER A 205 -7.33 -22.38 -16.90
N LEU A 206 -7.34 -22.52 -15.58
CA LEU A 206 -7.08 -21.46 -14.61
C LEU A 206 -5.60 -21.04 -14.59
N LEU A 207 -4.66 -21.98 -14.75
CA LEU A 207 -3.24 -21.61 -14.90
C LEU A 207 -2.99 -20.76 -16.14
N ARG A 208 -3.64 -21.14 -17.26
CA ARG A 208 -3.58 -20.34 -18.49
C ARG A 208 -4.18 -18.97 -18.26
N ALA A 209 -5.35 -18.86 -17.63
CA ALA A 209 -5.99 -17.57 -17.34
C ALA A 209 -5.03 -16.66 -16.56
N SER A 210 -4.48 -17.18 -15.47
CA SER A 210 -3.54 -16.49 -14.59
C SER A 210 -2.30 -15.90 -15.26
N VAL A 211 -1.80 -16.51 -16.34
CA VAL A 211 -0.58 -16.06 -17.04
C VAL A 211 -0.87 -15.42 -18.39
N TRP A 212 -1.59 -16.12 -19.26
CA TRP A 212 -1.82 -15.70 -20.65
C TRP A 212 -2.70 -14.47 -20.74
N GLU A 213 -3.74 -14.37 -19.92
CA GLU A 213 -4.61 -13.18 -19.91
C GLU A 213 -3.87 -11.96 -19.40
N GLU A 214 -2.93 -12.13 -18.46
CA GLU A 214 -2.09 -11.05 -17.98
C GLU A 214 -1.07 -10.61 -19.04
N VAL A 215 -0.48 -11.55 -19.78
CA VAL A 215 0.40 -11.23 -20.91
C VAL A 215 -0.36 -10.41 -21.95
N ILE A 216 -1.55 -10.84 -22.37
CA ILE A 216 -2.33 -10.09 -23.37
C ILE A 216 -2.84 -8.78 -22.77
N CYS A 217 -3.59 -8.84 -21.68
CA CYS A 217 -4.34 -7.67 -21.22
C CYS A 217 -3.43 -6.58 -20.67
N ARG A 218 -2.26 -6.93 -20.12
CA ARG A 218 -1.32 -5.94 -19.59
C ARG A 218 -0.33 -5.49 -20.63
N ILE A 219 0.28 -6.39 -21.40
CA ILE A 219 1.29 -5.99 -22.38
C ILE A 219 0.62 -5.36 -23.59
N LEU A 220 -0.41 -5.98 -24.16
CA LEU A 220 -1.05 -5.51 -25.39
C LEU A 220 -1.92 -4.27 -25.17
N TYR A 221 -2.68 -4.19 -24.07
CA TYR A 221 -3.63 -3.08 -23.85
C TYR A 221 -3.14 -1.97 -22.91
N ILE A 222 -2.04 -2.17 -22.19
CA ILE A 222 -1.46 -1.14 -21.32
C ILE A 222 -0.02 -0.82 -21.74
N GLY A 223 0.85 -1.83 -21.71
CA GLY A 223 2.29 -1.70 -21.93
C GLY A 223 2.66 -1.11 -23.28
N LEU A 224 2.36 -1.82 -24.37
CA LEU A 224 2.69 -1.41 -25.73
C LEU A 224 2.03 -0.07 -26.13
N PRO A 225 0.74 0.18 -25.84
CA PRO A 225 0.12 1.47 -26.13
C PRO A 225 0.76 2.63 -25.37
N LEU A 226 1.10 2.45 -24.08
CA LEU A 226 1.85 3.46 -23.32
C LEU A 226 3.25 3.67 -23.91
N GLY A 227 3.90 2.61 -24.37
CA GLY A 227 5.17 2.67 -25.09
C GLY A 227 5.08 3.55 -26.32
N ALA A 228 4.08 3.33 -27.17
CA ALA A 228 3.82 4.15 -28.35
C ALA A 228 3.58 5.62 -27.97
N VAL A 229 2.73 5.91 -26.98
CA VAL A 229 2.46 7.28 -26.52
C VAL A 229 3.73 7.96 -26.00
N TYR A 230 4.58 7.25 -25.25
CA TYR A 230 5.81 7.83 -24.70
C TYR A 230 6.87 8.08 -25.78
N VAL A 231 7.00 7.17 -26.75
CA VAL A 231 7.90 7.34 -27.90
C VAL A 231 7.46 8.54 -28.73
N LEU A 232 6.16 8.67 -29.05
CA LEU A 232 5.60 9.81 -29.78
C LEU A 232 5.79 11.15 -29.03
N LYS A 233 5.90 11.12 -27.69
CA LYS A 233 6.16 12.29 -26.85
C LYS A 233 7.64 12.59 -26.63
N GLY A 234 8.56 11.83 -27.24
CA GLY A 234 10.00 11.96 -27.03
C GLY A 234 10.45 11.58 -25.60
N LYS A 235 9.63 10.83 -24.85
CA LYS A 235 9.89 10.36 -23.47
C LYS A 235 10.00 8.84 -23.40
N GLY A 236 10.47 8.22 -24.49
CA GLY A 236 10.64 6.78 -24.59
C GLY A 236 11.52 6.24 -23.45
N ALA A 237 11.09 5.12 -22.87
CA ALA A 237 11.87 4.33 -21.94
C ALA A 237 12.35 3.04 -22.63
N PRO A 238 13.28 2.27 -22.03
CA PRO A 238 13.66 0.97 -22.57
C PRO A 238 12.44 0.06 -22.78
N TYR A 239 12.37 -0.65 -23.90
CA TYR A 239 11.23 -1.49 -24.29
C TYR A 239 10.77 -2.45 -23.20
N ARG A 240 11.74 -2.96 -22.41
CA ARG A 240 11.50 -3.88 -21.27
C ARG A 240 10.52 -3.32 -20.25
N ARG A 241 10.47 -2.01 -20.04
CA ARG A 241 9.52 -1.37 -19.12
C ARG A 241 8.08 -1.53 -19.57
N TYR A 242 7.83 -1.50 -20.87
CA TYR A 242 6.49 -1.66 -21.45
C TYR A 242 6.06 -3.12 -21.52
N ILE A 243 7.00 -4.07 -21.50
CA ILE A 243 6.71 -5.51 -21.49
C ILE A 243 6.54 -6.01 -20.05
N PHE A 244 7.49 -5.73 -19.17
CA PHE A 244 7.48 -6.25 -17.80
C PHE A 244 6.72 -5.36 -16.81
N GLY A 245 6.36 -4.13 -17.20
CA GLY A 245 5.67 -3.18 -16.33
C GLY A 245 6.57 -2.58 -15.24
N GLY A 246 5.93 -1.97 -14.25
CA GLY A 246 6.56 -1.45 -13.03
C GLY A 246 7.05 0.00 -13.12
N ASN A 247 7.03 0.67 -11.96
CA ASN A 247 7.49 2.05 -11.77
C ASN A 247 6.86 3.09 -12.73
N PHE A 248 5.65 2.87 -13.22
CA PHE A 248 4.91 3.91 -13.95
C PHE A 248 4.43 5.01 -12.98
N GLN A 249 4.41 6.24 -13.49
CA GLN A 249 3.77 7.35 -12.80
C GLN A 249 2.35 7.47 -13.36
N PHE A 250 1.35 7.59 -12.47
CA PHE A 250 -0.05 7.63 -12.88
C PHE A 250 -0.44 9.01 -13.44
N GLY A 251 -0.27 9.18 -14.74
CA GLY A 251 -0.81 10.30 -15.50
C GLY A 251 -2.15 9.96 -16.19
N PRO A 252 -2.64 10.85 -17.07
CA PRO A 252 -3.91 10.64 -17.78
C PRO A 252 -3.91 9.40 -18.68
N TRP A 253 -2.79 9.10 -19.32
CA TRP A 253 -2.69 7.97 -20.27
C TRP A 253 -2.67 6.63 -19.55
N GLU A 254 -1.97 6.55 -18.41
CA GLU A 254 -1.93 5.35 -17.58
C GLU A 254 -3.31 5.04 -17.02
N LYS A 255 -4.05 6.06 -16.57
CA LYS A 255 -5.45 5.91 -16.11
C LYS A 255 -6.37 5.47 -17.24
N PHE A 256 -6.23 6.07 -18.43
CA PHE A 256 -7.02 5.71 -19.59
C PHE A 256 -6.81 4.24 -20.00
N PHE A 257 -5.56 3.84 -20.22
CA PHE A 257 -5.26 2.44 -20.62
C PHE A 257 -5.58 1.44 -19.52
N LEU A 258 -5.45 1.84 -18.24
CA LEU A 258 -5.92 1.04 -17.12
C LEU A 258 -7.42 0.74 -17.23
N VAL A 259 -8.26 1.78 -17.33
CA VAL A 259 -9.72 1.61 -17.44
C VAL A 259 -10.11 0.87 -18.72
N PHE A 260 -9.46 1.19 -19.84
CA PHE A 260 -9.70 0.53 -21.12
C PHE A 260 -9.39 -0.97 -21.06
N SER A 261 -8.20 -1.35 -20.57
CA SER A 261 -7.80 -2.75 -20.39
C SER A 261 -8.75 -3.50 -19.45
N SER A 262 -9.14 -2.90 -18.32
CA SER A 262 -10.08 -3.52 -17.39
C SER A 262 -11.48 -3.70 -17.97
N THR A 263 -11.92 -2.78 -18.85
CA THR A 263 -13.21 -2.90 -19.56
C THR A 263 -13.19 -4.06 -20.56
N ILE A 264 -12.16 -4.13 -21.40
CA ILE A 264 -12.01 -5.23 -22.37
C ILE A 264 -11.92 -6.58 -21.63
N PHE A 265 -11.13 -6.63 -20.55
CA PHE A 265 -11.01 -7.82 -19.70
C PHE A 265 -12.37 -8.26 -19.14
N ALA A 266 -13.17 -7.34 -18.59
CA ALA A 266 -14.49 -7.67 -18.04
C ALA A 266 -15.49 -8.13 -19.11
N LEU A 267 -15.49 -7.49 -20.29
CA LEU A 267 -16.38 -7.85 -21.39
C LEU A 267 -16.02 -9.21 -22.00
N ALA A 268 -14.73 -9.54 -22.09
CA ALA A 268 -14.27 -10.84 -22.59
C ALA A 268 -14.84 -12.02 -21.79
N HIS A 269 -15.16 -11.80 -20.50
CA HIS A 269 -15.73 -12.82 -19.62
C HIS A 269 -17.24 -13.01 -19.79
N VAL A 270 -17.97 -12.09 -20.43
CA VAL A 270 -19.44 -12.17 -20.62
C VAL A 270 -19.88 -13.36 -21.48
N PHE A 271 -19.01 -13.89 -22.33
CA PHE A 271 -19.35 -15.02 -23.19
C PHE A 271 -19.13 -16.37 -22.51
N SER A 272 -18.23 -16.40 -21.52
CA SER A 272 -17.99 -17.59 -20.72
C SER A 272 -18.94 -17.61 -19.51
N TRP A 273 -19.26 -16.44 -18.96
CA TRP A 273 -19.91 -16.21 -17.67
C TRP A 273 -21.11 -15.27 -17.85
N ASP A 274 -22.01 -15.14 -16.87
CA ASP A 274 -23.12 -14.18 -17.00
C ASP A 274 -22.70 -12.70 -16.91
N LEU A 275 -23.62 -11.81 -17.32
CA LEU A 275 -23.47 -10.35 -17.23
C LEU A 275 -23.24 -9.85 -15.80
N TYR A 276 -23.69 -10.59 -14.78
CA TYR A 276 -23.51 -10.19 -13.39
C TYR A 276 -22.06 -10.31 -12.95
N LYS A 277 -21.19 -11.01 -13.68
CA LYS A 277 -19.77 -11.06 -13.35
C LYS A 277 -18.95 -9.92 -13.95
N VAL A 278 -19.53 -9.08 -14.79
CA VAL A 278 -18.82 -7.90 -15.36
C VAL A 278 -18.32 -6.94 -14.27
N PRO A 279 -19.14 -6.50 -13.28
CA PRO A 279 -18.66 -5.58 -12.25
C PRO A 279 -17.47 -6.11 -11.42
N PRO A 280 -17.51 -7.32 -10.82
CA PRO A 280 -16.36 -7.82 -10.06
C PRO A 280 -15.13 -8.03 -10.95
N THR A 281 -15.29 -8.55 -12.17
CA THR A 281 -14.17 -8.76 -13.11
C THR A 281 -13.54 -7.44 -13.57
N PHE A 282 -14.34 -6.38 -13.76
CA PHE A 282 -13.82 -5.04 -14.06
C PHE A 282 -12.95 -4.50 -12.91
N LEU A 283 -13.41 -4.63 -11.66
CA LEU A 283 -12.68 -4.19 -10.48
C LEU A 283 -11.39 -5.01 -10.26
N ALA A 284 -11.45 -6.33 -10.47
CA ALA A 284 -10.26 -7.19 -10.47
C ALA A 284 -9.29 -6.77 -11.59
N GLY A 285 -9.80 -6.48 -12.78
CA GLY A 285 -9.02 -5.95 -13.90
C GLY A 285 -8.32 -4.63 -13.59
N LEU A 286 -8.96 -3.73 -12.83
CA LEU A 286 -8.33 -2.48 -12.36
C LEU A 286 -7.19 -2.76 -11.38
N ALA A 287 -7.39 -3.70 -10.46
CA ALA A 287 -6.38 -4.09 -9.50
C ALA A 287 -5.15 -4.74 -10.16
N LEU A 288 -5.39 -5.67 -11.09
CA LEU A 288 -4.34 -6.33 -11.88
C LEU A 288 -3.58 -5.33 -12.75
N GLY A 289 -4.28 -4.42 -13.44
CA GLY A 289 -3.66 -3.34 -14.22
C GLY A 289 -2.86 -2.36 -13.36
N TYR A 290 -3.35 -2.02 -12.16
CA TYR A 290 -2.62 -1.21 -11.19
C TYR A 290 -1.32 -1.90 -10.75
N LEU A 291 -1.36 -3.20 -10.45
CA LEU A 291 -0.17 -3.98 -10.09
C LEU A 291 0.84 -4.04 -11.23
N PHE A 292 0.39 -4.22 -12.47
CA PHE A 292 1.25 -4.15 -13.65
C PHE A 292 1.99 -2.80 -13.76
N LEU A 293 1.26 -1.69 -13.63
CA LEU A 293 1.85 -0.35 -13.71
C LEU A 293 2.81 -0.06 -12.54
N LYS A 294 2.45 -0.50 -11.32
CA LYS A 294 3.21 -0.17 -10.12
C LYS A 294 4.42 -1.09 -9.90
N TYR A 295 4.21 -2.39 -10.01
CA TYR A 295 5.17 -3.43 -9.63
C TYR A 295 5.68 -4.22 -10.84
N GLY A 296 4.81 -4.55 -11.79
CA GLY A 296 5.13 -5.30 -12.99
C GLY A 296 4.21 -6.51 -13.20
N VAL A 297 4.36 -7.16 -14.37
CA VAL A 297 3.52 -8.29 -14.80
C VAL A 297 3.59 -9.47 -13.84
N TYR A 298 4.74 -9.71 -13.19
CA TYR A 298 4.86 -10.78 -12.20
C TYR A 298 3.86 -10.60 -11.04
N ALA A 299 3.60 -9.37 -10.61
CA ALA A 299 2.70 -9.10 -9.50
C ALA A 299 1.24 -9.30 -9.91
N SER A 300 0.90 -8.97 -11.15
CA SER A 300 -0.45 -9.20 -11.66
C SER A 300 -0.71 -10.68 -11.92
N VAL A 301 0.26 -11.42 -12.48
CA VAL A 301 0.22 -12.89 -12.59
C VAL A 301 0.02 -13.54 -11.22
N MET A 302 0.76 -13.12 -10.20
CA MET A 302 0.60 -13.69 -8.85
C MET A 302 -0.76 -13.39 -8.22
N LEU A 303 -1.31 -12.19 -8.43
CA LEU A 303 -2.65 -11.87 -7.94
C LEU A 303 -3.71 -12.73 -8.65
N HIS A 304 -3.62 -12.85 -9.98
CA HIS A 304 -4.55 -13.65 -10.78
C HIS A 304 -4.49 -15.13 -10.35
N PHE A 305 -3.28 -15.66 -10.23
CA PHE A 305 -3.03 -17.01 -9.71
C PHE A 305 -3.61 -17.23 -8.31
N PHE A 306 -3.47 -16.28 -7.39
CA PHE A 306 -4.04 -16.42 -6.05
C PHE A 306 -5.58 -16.45 -6.04
N ILE A 307 -6.22 -15.72 -6.96
CA ILE A 307 -7.67 -15.73 -7.10
C ILE A 307 -8.11 -17.06 -7.71
N ASP A 308 -7.52 -17.43 -8.84
CA ASP A 308 -7.90 -18.60 -9.61
C ASP A 308 -7.67 -19.90 -8.83
N TYR A 309 -6.53 -20.02 -8.15
CA TYR A 309 -6.19 -21.24 -7.43
C TYR A 309 -6.76 -21.33 -6.01
N LEU A 310 -7.59 -20.38 -5.59
CA LEU A 310 -8.08 -20.30 -4.21
C LEU A 310 -8.86 -21.54 -3.77
N SER A 311 -9.62 -22.18 -4.69
CA SER A 311 -10.47 -23.32 -4.38
C SER A 311 -9.77 -24.67 -4.42
N PHE A 312 -8.62 -24.79 -5.10
CA PHE A 312 -8.01 -26.11 -5.34
C PHE A 312 -7.65 -26.93 -4.10
N PRO A 313 -7.30 -26.36 -2.93
CA PRO A 313 -7.11 -27.18 -1.74
C PRO A 313 -8.35 -28.05 -1.41
N MET A 314 -9.56 -27.53 -1.65
CA MET A 314 -10.81 -28.27 -1.46
C MET A 314 -11.03 -29.30 -2.58
N ASP A 315 -10.65 -28.98 -3.83
CA ASP A 315 -10.79 -29.91 -4.95
C ASP A 315 -9.79 -31.09 -4.87
N VAL A 316 -8.57 -30.86 -4.36
CA VAL A 316 -7.50 -31.88 -4.26
C VAL A 316 -7.62 -32.74 -3.01
N TRP A 317 -8.02 -32.13 -1.89
CA TRP A 317 -8.22 -32.83 -0.62
C TRP A 317 -9.65 -32.67 -0.14
N PRO A 318 -10.64 -33.24 -0.86
CA PRO A 318 -12.04 -33.10 -0.50
C PRO A 318 -12.33 -33.73 0.87
N GLY A 319 -13.14 -33.04 1.66
CA GLY A 319 -13.64 -33.55 2.93
C GLY A 319 -13.87 -32.47 3.98
N ASP A 320 -14.75 -32.77 4.94
CA ASP A 320 -15.26 -31.84 5.94
C ASP A 320 -14.17 -31.04 6.67
N ARG A 321 -13.02 -31.65 6.94
CA ARG A 321 -11.91 -30.97 7.61
C ARG A 321 -11.29 -29.88 6.74
N THR A 322 -11.01 -30.17 5.48
CA THR A 322 -10.41 -29.20 4.55
C THR A 322 -11.39 -28.06 4.30
N ASP A 323 -12.67 -28.40 4.09
CA ASP A 323 -13.74 -27.44 3.85
C ASP A 323 -13.94 -26.51 5.05
N MET A 324 -13.94 -27.05 6.27
CA MET A 324 -14.01 -26.25 7.49
C MET A 324 -12.80 -25.31 7.64
N ILE A 325 -11.58 -25.81 7.43
CA ILE A 325 -10.35 -24.99 7.56
C ILE A 325 -10.35 -23.87 6.52
N MET A 326 -10.64 -24.19 5.26
CA MET A 326 -10.70 -23.21 4.17
C MET A 326 -11.85 -22.24 4.38
N GLY A 327 -13.03 -22.69 4.82
CA GLY A 327 -14.16 -21.84 5.14
C GLY A 327 -13.84 -20.81 6.23
N LEU A 328 -13.20 -21.24 7.33
CA LEU A 328 -12.74 -20.33 8.40
C LEU A 328 -11.66 -19.36 7.91
N LEU A 329 -10.73 -19.84 7.10
CA LEU A 329 -9.67 -19.01 6.52
C LEU A 329 -10.25 -17.94 5.58
N LEU A 330 -11.16 -18.32 4.68
CA LEU A 330 -11.85 -17.42 3.77
C LEU A 330 -12.70 -16.40 4.55
N LEU A 331 -13.36 -16.82 5.63
CA LEU A 331 -14.10 -15.91 6.51
C LEU A 331 -13.18 -14.86 7.14
N ALA A 332 -12.03 -15.28 7.68
CA ALA A 332 -11.04 -14.35 8.22
C ALA A 332 -10.50 -13.41 7.14
N PHE A 333 -10.25 -13.92 5.92
CA PHE A 333 -9.82 -13.11 4.79
C PHE A 333 -10.88 -12.08 4.38
N MET A 334 -12.17 -12.44 4.37
CA MET A 334 -13.25 -11.53 4.05
C MET A 334 -13.37 -10.39 5.07
N VAL A 335 -13.34 -10.70 6.38
CA VAL A 335 -13.43 -9.68 7.45
C VAL A 335 -12.30 -8.65 7.31
N LEU A 336 -11.07 -9.11 7.11
CA LEU A 336 -9.93 -8.22 6.90
C LEU A 336 -9.98 -7.53 5.54
N GLY A 337 -10.46 -8.24 4.53
CA GLY A 337 -10.65 -7.76 3.18
C GLY A 337 -11.58 -6.56 3.11
N VAL A 338 -12.62 -6.47 3.94
CA VAL A 338 -13.49 -5.28 4.03
C VAL A 338 -12.69 -4.02 4.41
N VAL A 339 -11.74 -4.13 5.33
CA VAL A 339 -10.88 -3.00 5.73
C VAL A 339 -10.00 -2.56 4.56
N TYR A 340 -9.38 -3.51 3.85
CA TYR A 340 -8.57 -3.19 2.68
C TYR A 340 -9.39 -2.71 1.50
N LEU A 341 -10.61 -3.21 1.32
CA LEU A 341 -11.54 -2.75 0.30
C LEU A 341 -11.88 -1.28 0.52
N ALA A 342 -12.20 -0.88 1.75
CA ALA A 342 -12.40 0.53 2.08
C ALA A 342 -11.13 1.36 1.84
N TYR A 343 -9.97 0.88 2.28
CA TYR A 343 -8.68 1.55 2.06
C TYR A 343 -8.38 1.75 0.57
N TYR A 344 -8.47 0.70 -0.24
CA TYR A 344 -8.18 0.75 -1.67
C TYR A 344 -9.23 1.51 -2.46
N SER A 345 -10.50 1.49 -2.03
CA SER A 345 -11.56 2.33 -2.63
C SER A 345 -11.25 3.81 -2.45
N ILE A 346 -10.85 4.23 -1.24
CA ILE A 346 -10.43 5.62 -0.99
C ILE A 346 -9.21 5.97 -1.86
N ARG A 347 -8.21 5.08 -1.93
CA ARG A 347 -7.02 5.30 -2.77
C ARG A 347 -7.34 5.37 -4.25
N ALA A 348 -8.26 4.57 -4.75
CA ALA A 348 -8.74 4.62 -6.12
C ALA A 348 -9.43 5.97 -6.39
N LEU A 349 -10.32 6.41 -5.50
CA LEU A 349 -10.97 7.72 -5.59
C LEU A 349 -9.96 8.87 -5.59
N GLU A 350 -8.95 8.84 -4.72
CA GLU A 350 -7.85 9.82 -4.71
C GLU A 350 -7.04 9.79 -6.03
N LEU A 351 -6.78 8.60 -6.55
CA LEU A 351 -6.04 8.40 -7.80
C LEU A 351 -6.79 9.00 -9.00
N PHE A 352 -8.08 8.74 -9.13
CA PHE A 352 -8.89 9.20 -10.26
C PHE A 352 -9.31 10.66 -10.13
N SER A 353 -9.68 11.13 -8.93
CA SER A 353 -10.08 12.53 -8.71
C SER A 353 -8.91 13.51 -8.65
N GLY A 354 -7.70 13.04 -8.34
CA GLY A 354 -6.54 13.91 -8.09
C GLY A 354 -6.66 14.74 -6.80
N ARG A 355 -7.73 14.54 -6.01
CA ARG A 355 -7.98 15.24 -4.74
C ARG A 355 -7.79 14.27 -3.59
N LYS A 356 -7.23 14.75 -2.48
CA LYS A 356 -7.19 13.99 -1.23
C LYS A 356 -8.60 13.95 -0.64
N VAL A 357 -9.25 12.79 -0.69
CA VAL A 357 -10.62 12.59 -0.19
C VAL A 357 -10.60 12.53 1.33
N LEU A 358 -9.61 11.83 1.92
CA LEU A 358 -9.48 11.72 3.36
C LEU A 358 -8.16 12.35 3.84
N LYS A 359 -8.27 13.39 4.67
CA LYS A 359 -7.13 13.88 5.45
C LYS A 359 -6.92 12.94 6.63
N TRP A 360 -6.10 11.92 6.41
CA TRP A 360 -5.54 11.08 7.47
C TRP A 360 -4.84 12.01 8.45
N GLY A 361 -5.42 12.16 9.65
CA GLY A 361 -5.30 13.35 10.48
C GLY A 361 -3.90 13.95 10.57
N ASP A 362 -3.81 15.28 10.48
CA ASP A 362 -2.53 15.95 10.66
C ASP A 362 -2.04 15.69 12.09
N PRO A 363 -0.79 15.21 12.27
CA PRO A 363 -0.26 14.94 13.59
C PRO A 363 -0.33 16.20 14.44
N ARG A 364 -1.08 16.13 15.55
CA ARG A 364 -1.25 17.28 16.44
C ARG A 364 0.02 17.41 17.30
N PRO A 365 0.64 18.60 17.39
CA PRO A 365 1.72 18.82 18.34
C PRO A 365 1.11 18.75 19.75
N VAL A 366 1.56 17.78 20.54
CA VAL A 366 1.03 17.54 21.90
C VAL A 366 1.94 18.09 22.96
N ASN A 367 3.25 17.92 22.76
CA ASN A 367 4.27 18.52 23.61
C ASN A 367 5.44 19.03 22.78
N VAL A 368 6.19 19.95 23.36
CA VAL A 368 7.39 20.53 22.79
C VAL A 368 8.46 20.41 23.88
N TYR A 369 9.51 19.63 23.63
CA TYR A 369 10.63 19.47 24.57
C TYR A 369 11.94 19.89 23.92
N TYR A 370 12.82 20.48 24.71
CA TYR A 370 14.20 20.71 24.31
C TYR A 370 14.97 19.40 24.46
N GLN A 371 15.61 18.97 23.37
CA GLN A 371 16.53 17.84 23.44
C GLN A 371 17.81 18.34 24.11
N PRO A 372 18.23 17.81 25.28
CA PRO A 372 19.51 18.17 25.85
C PRO A 372 20.61 17.81 24.85
N LEU A 373 21.61 18.67 24.73
CA LEU A 373 22.77 18.41 23.88
C LEU A 373 23.37 17.06 24.26
N SER A 374 23.69 16.25 23.24
CA SER A 374 24.41 15.00 23.47
C SER A 374 25.69 15.30 24.24
N PRO A 375 26.08 14.50 25.25
CA PRO A 375 27.37 14.66 25.94
C PRO A 375 28.58 14.63 24.98
N LYS A 376 28.39 14.11 23.76
CA LYS A 376 29.41 14.00 22.71
C LYS A 376 29.38 15.15 21.69
N ALA A 377 28.46 16.10 21.82
CA ALA A 377 28.38 17.23 20.90
C ALA A 377 29.59 18.15 21.09
N LYS A 378 30.45 18.26 20.06
CA LYS A 378 31.57 19.21 20.06
C LYS A 378 31.05 20.63 19.83
N TYR A 379 31.61 21.58 20.58
CA TYR A 379 31.44 23.02 20.36
C TYR A 379 31.83 23.38 18.93
N VAL A 380 30.91 23.99 18.17
CA VAL A 380 31.21 24.61 16.88
C VAL A 380 30.62 26.03 16.93
N PRO A 381 31.44 27.08 16.89
CA PRO A 381 30.95 28.45 16.86
C PRO A 381 30.14 28.71 15.58
N TYR A 382 28.99 29.35 15.72
CA TYR A 382 28.15 29.74 14.58
C TYR A 382 28.62 31.09 14.02
N GLU A 383 29.00 31.13 12.75
CA GLU A 383 29.53 32.33 12.07
C GLU A 383 28.51 33.00 11.12
N GLY A 384 27.24 32.58 11.14
CA GLY A 384 26.20 33.12 10.24
C GLY A 384 25.49 34.38 10.76
N PRO A 385 24.83 35.16 9.88
CA PRO A 385 23.98 36.28 10.29
C PRO A 385 22.79 35.78 11.13
N LEU A 386 22.50 36.49 12.24
CA LEU A 386 21.40 36.25 13.19
C LEU A 386 20.02 36.56 12.58
N THR A 387 19.67 35.93 11.47
CA THR A 387 18.35 36.11 10.85
C THR A 387 17.43 34.99 11.33
N THR A 388 16.50 35.37 12.20
CA THR A 388 15.39 34.60 12.82
C THR A 388 15.67 33.97 14.20
N PRO A 389 14.93 34.36 15.24
CA PRO A 389 14.92 33.65 16.51
C PRO A 389 14.05 32.39 16.37
N SER A 390 14.65 31.24 16.05
CA SER A 390 13.96 29.96 16.19
C SER A 390 13.96 29.54 17.67
N PHE A 391 13.20 30.22 18.52
CA PHE A 391 13.05 29.82 19.92
C PHE A 391 11.77 29.01 20.13
N GLY A 392 11.94 27.91 20.83
CA GLY A 392 10.85 27.10 21.36
C GLY A 392 10.05 27.78 22.46
N PHE A 393 9.00 27.11 22.91
CA PHE A 393 8.16 27.54 24.02
C PHE A 393 8.99 27.85 25.28
N VAL A 394 8.82 29.05 25.87
CA VAL A 394 9.38 29.43 27.18
C VAL A 394 8.26 30.10 27.99
N CYS A 395 7.90 29.51 29.12
CA CYS A 395 6.83 30.04 29.97
C CYS A 395 7.21 31.38 30.62
N LYS A 396 6.40 32.43 30.42
CA LYS A 396 6.63 33.77 30.98
C LYS A 396 6.61 33.83 32.52
N TYR A 397 6.00 32.85 33.18
CA TYR A 397 5.85 32.81 34.64
C TYR A 397 6.94 32.06 35.40
N CYS A 398 7.51 30.99 34.83
CA CYS A 398 8.44 30.10 35.56
C CYS A 398 9.61 29.63 34.70
N ALA A 399 9.69 30.11 33.46
CA ALA A 399 10.69 29.73 32.47
C ALA A 399 10.79 28.22 32.20
N GLY A 400 9.71 27.48 32.46
CA GLY A 400 9.59 26.12 31.97
C GLY A 400 9.70 26.13 30.46
N THR A 401 10.56 25.27 29.93
CA THR A 401 10.76 25.08 28.49
C THR A 401 9.88 23.96 27.91
N GLU A 402 8.99 23.43 28.75
CA GLU A 402 8.03 22.39 28.42
C GLU A 402 6.60 22.95 28.52
N ALA A 403 5.77 22.63 27.53
CA ALA A 403 4.35 22.92 27.55
C ALA A 403 3.52 21.77 26.98
N ARG A 404 2.28 21.70 27.47
CA ARG A 404 1.19 20.89 26.94
C ARG A 404 0.25 21.77 26.13
N PHE A 405 -0.27 21.25 25.02
CA PHE A 405 -1.28 21.96 24.23
C PHE A 405 -2.69 21.63 24.74
N VAL A 406 -3.40 22.63 25.26
CA VAL A 406 -4.75 22.48 25.84
C VAL A 406 -5.66 23.55 25.23
N ASN A 407 -6.77 23.14 24.62
CA ASN A 407 -7.80 24.05 24.06
C ASN A 407 -7.25 25.15 23.12
N GLY A 408 -6.30 24.80 22.26
CA GLY A 408 -5.73 25.74 21.30
C GLY A 408 -4.56 26.59 21.84
N LYS A 409 -4.14 26.38 23.08
CA LYS A 409 -3.14 27.20 23.76
C LYS A 409 -2.06 26.35 24.43
N PHE A 410 -0.86 26.91 24.60
CA PHE A 410 0.23 26.22 25.30
C PHE A 410 0.20 26.55 26.79
N VAL A 411 0.10 25.50 27.61
CA VAL A 411 0.11 25.57 29.08
C VAL A 411 1.43 24.99 29.57
N CYS A 412 2.17 25.73 30.38
CA CYS A 412 3.46 25.28 30.88
C CYS A 412 3.35 24.03 31.76
N SER A 413 4.11 22.98 31.46
CA SER A 413 4.10 21.73 32.23
C SER A 413 4.62 21.90 33.66
N ARG A 414 5.43 22.93 33.92
CA ARG A 414 6.07 23.17 35.23
C ARG A 414 5.19 23.98 36.20
N CYS A 415 4.46 24.97 35.71
CA CYS A 415 3.63 25.84 36.57
C CYS A 415 2.13 25.80 36.28
N GLY A 416 1.69 25.07 35.24
CA GLY A 416 0.29 24.94 34.87
C GLY A 416 -0.36 26.21 34.31
N ARG A 417 0.42 27.27 34.07
CA ARG A 417 -0.10 28.55 33.55
C ARG A 417 -0.07 28.60 32.03
N GLU A 418 -1.11 29.20 31.46
CA GLU A 418 -1.23 29.51 30.02
C GLU A 418 -0.26 30.63 29.65
N ASN A 419 0.52 30.44 28.57
CA ASN A 419 1.54 31.40 28.16
C ASN A 419 0.99 32.52 27.28
#